data_AF-A0A1W6MTR6-F1
#
_entry.id   AF-A0A1W6MTR6-F1
#
_cell.length_a   1.000
_cell.length_b   1.000
_cell.length_c   1.000
_cell.angle_alpha   90.00
_cell.angle_beta   90.00
_cell.angle_gamma   90.00
#
_symmetry.space_group_name_H-M   'P 1'
#
loop_
_entity.id
_entity.type
_entity.pdbx_description
1 polymer ?
#
loop_
_entity_poly.entity_id
_entity_poly.type
_entity_poly.pdbx_seq_one_letter_code
_entity_poly.pdbx_strand_id
1 'polypeptide(L)'
;MGQIWSFTYARQKKSEAAKGRYSPAVCLGAKMEKIECKPGPTLVSTSFVERNDKTMRMHIRRFTRLTDAFSQKVENHAHAVALHMMYYNFVAVRSKLHKSPAMAAGVSEWLWEVADIVALVEA
;
A
#
# COMPACT_ATOMS: atom_id res chain seq x y z
N MET A 1 -14.29 -19.37 9.36
CA MET A 1 -13.42 -19.91 8.30
C MET A 1 -13.57 -18.93 7.16
N GLY A 2 -12.62 -18.03 6.90
CA GLY A 2 -12.80 -16.90 5.97
C GLY A 2 -11.64 -16.80 4.99
N GLN A 3 -11.97 -16.68 3.70
CA GLN A 3 -11.08 -16.84 2.55
C GLN A 3 -10.03 -15.73 2.53
N ILE A 4 -8.80 -16.09 2.92
CA ILE A 4 -7.56 -15.34 2.72
C ILE A 4 -6.93 -15.86 1.43
N TRP A 5 -6.39 -14.94 0.64
CA TRP A 5 -5.70 -15.25 -0.60
C TRP A 5 -4.25 -15.58 -0.30
N SER A 6 -3.84 -16.82 -0.58
CA SER A 6 -2.43 -17.15 -0.71
C SER A 6 -2.08 -17.10 -2.21
N PHE A 7 -1.37 -16.04 -2.63
CA PHE A 7 -0.80 -16.01 -3.97
C PHE A 7 0.48 -16.84 -3.97
N THR A 8 0.38 -18.10 -4.38
CA THR A 8 1.56 -18.87 -4.77
C THR A 8 2.11 -18.33 -6.08
N TYR A 9 3.12 -17.45 -5.98
CA TYR A 9 3.97 -17.11 -7.13
C TYR A 9 4.88 -18.31 -7.45
N ALA A 10 4.47 -19.15 -8.41
CA ALA A 10 5.36 -20.17 -8.95
C ALA A 10 6.20 -19.58 -10.10
N ARG A 11 7.51 -19.86 -10.08
CA ARG A 11 8.49 -19.36 -11.04
C ARG A 11 8.46 -20.22 -12.30
N GLN A 12 7.82 -19.78 -13.39
CA GLN A 12 7.95 -20.47 -14.68
C GLN A 12 9.27 -20.11 -15.38
N LYS A 13 9.79 -21.05 -16.18
CA LYS A 13 10.99 -20.88 -17.02
C LYS A 13 10.72 -19.77 -18.04
N LYS A 14 11.60 -18.76 -18.06
CA LYS A 14 11.50 -17.53 -18.88
C LYS A 14 11.17 -17.86 -20.35
N SER A 15 10.11 -17.27 -20.92
CA SER A 15 9.92 -17.28 -22.38
C SER A 15 10.97 -16.40 -23.05
N GLU A 16 11.41 -16.80 -24.23
CA GLU A 16 12.61 -16.25 -24.88
C GLU A 16 12.49 -14.76 -25.24
N ALA A 17 11.25 -14.24 -25.34
CA ALA A 17 10.92 -12.86 -25.62
C ALA A 17 11.06 -11.90 -24.40
N ALA A 18 11.20 -12.44 -23.17
CA ALA A 18 11.29 -11.67 -21.94
C ALA A 18 12.73 -11.66 -21.36
N LYS A 19 13.74 -11.51 -22.21
CA LYS A 19 15.16 -11.42 -21.82
C LYS A 19 15.57 -10.06 -21.19
N GLY A 20 14.61 -9.23 -20.77
CA GLY A 20 14.91 -8.02 -19.98
C GLY A 20 15.13 -8.31 -18.48
N ARG A 21 15.95 -7.49 -17.80
CA ARG A 21 16.18 -7.54 -16.34
C ARG A 21 14.93 -7.20 -15.50
N TYR A 22 13.92 -6.58 -16.12
CA TYR A 22 12.71 -6.06 -15.45
C TYR A 22 11.40 -6.59 -16.06
N SER A 23 11.45 -7.71 -16.79
CA SER A 23 10.22 -8.34 -17.27
C SER A 23 9.46 -8.93 -16.07
N PRO A 24 8.15 -8.59 -15.90
CA PRO A 24 7.37 -9.10 -14.79
C PRO A 24 7.27 -10.63 -14.85
N ALA A 25 7.20 -11.26 -13.68
CA ALA A 25 6.90 -12.68 -13.60
C ALA A 25 5.46 -12.93 -14.07
N VAL A 26 5.24 -14.02 -14.81
CA VAL A 26 3.90 -14.43 -15.21
C VAL A 26 3.16 -14.95 -13.98
N CYS A 27 2.00 -14.38 -13.66
CA CYS A 27 1.13 -14.91 -12.61
C CYS A 27 0.46 -16.19 -13.13
N LEU A 28 0.74 -17.34 -12.50
CA LEU A 28 0.26 -18.65 -12.96
C LEU A 28 -1.14 -19.00 -12.44
N GLY A 29 -1.64 -18.27 -11.44
CA GLY A 29 -2.96 -18.46 -10.86
C GLY A 29 -3.05 -17.88 -9.45
N ALA A 30 -4.27 -17.79 -8.94
CA ALA A 30 -4.57 -17.34 -7.58
C ALA A 30 -5.41 -18.41 -6.88
N LYS A 31 -5.05 -18.77 -5.64
CA LYS A 31 -5.81 -19.72 -4.81
C LYS A 31 -6.54 -18.94 -3.71
N MET A 32 -7.83 -19.25 -3.54
CA MET A 32 -8.68 -18.65 -2.51
C MET A 32 -8.87 -19.65 -1.37
N GLU A 33 -8.35 -19.37 -0.18
CA GLU A 33 -8.34 -20.34 0.93
C GLU A 33 -8.86 -19.78 2.25
N LYS A 34 -9.86 -20.44 2.85
CA LYS A 34 -10.53 -20.00 4.09
C LYS A 34 -9.65 -20.21 5.33
N ILE A 35 -8.99 -19.16 5.83
CA ILE A 35 -8.32 -19.11 7.13
C ILE A 35 -9.34 -18.67 8.22
N GLU A 36 -9.67 -17.38 8.36
CA GLU A 36 -10.51 -16.87 9.47
C GLU A 36 -11.59 -15.86 9.03
N CYS A 37 -12.70 -15.77 9.80
CA CYS A 37 -13.91 -14.94 9.58
C CYS A 37 -15.01 -15.56 8.68
N LYS A 38 -16.13 -14.87 8.42
CA LYS A 38 -17.24 -15.29 7.52
C LYS A 38 -17.46 -14.23 6.43
N PRO A 39 -16.46 -13.96 5.57
CA PRO A 39 -16.55 -12.93 4.54
C PRO A 39 -17.63 -13.28 3.51
N GLY A 40 -18.39 -12.27 3.08
CA GLY A 40 -19.29 -12.40 1.95
C GLY A 40 -18.47 -12.66 0.67
N PRO A 41 -18.69 -13.77 -0.05
CA PRO A 41 -17.81 -14.21 -1.13
C PRO A 41 -17.70 -13.20 -2.29
N THR A 42 -18.67 -12.30 -2.43
CA THR A 42 -18.71 -11.26 -3.47
C THR A 42 -17.82 -10.05 -3.19
N LEU A 43 -17.44 -9.81 -1.93
CA LEU A 43 -16.64 -8.65 -1.51
C LEU A 43 -15.14 -8.95 -1.44
N VAL A 44 -14.78 -10.21 -1.67
CA VAL A 44 -13.43 -10.73 -1.52
C VAL A 44 -12.60 -10.27 -2.73
N SER A 45 -11.70 -9.30 -2.54
CA SER A 45 -10.80 -8.80 -3.58
C SER A 45 -9.49 -8.26 -3.01
N THR A 46 -8.41 -8.37 -3.78
CA THR A 46 -7.07 -7.86 -3.41
C THR A 46 -6.80 -6.46 -3.94
N SER A 47 -7.68 -5.96 -4.80
CA SER A 47 -7.54 -4.68 -5.52
C SER A 47 -7.27 -3.50 -4.59
N PHE A 48 -7.89 -3.47 -3.40
CA PHE A 48 -7.69 -2.41 -2.41
C PHE A 48 -6.29 -2.42 -1.82
N VAL A 49 -5.77 -3.60 -1.47
CA VAL A 49 -4.41 -3.77 -0.92
C VAL A 49 -3.38 -3.45 -1.99
N GLU A 50 -3.53 -4.00 -3.20
CA GLU A 50 -2.63 -3.74 -4.32
C GLU A 50 -2.58 -2.26 -4.71
N ARG A 51 -3.72 -1.57 -4.65
CA ARG A 51 -3.80 -0.12 -4.88
C ARG A 51 -3.08 0.68 -3.80
N ASN A 52 -3.18 0.25 -2.55
CA ASN A 52 -2.45 0.84 -1.44
C ASN A 52 -0.93 0.65 -1.63
N ASP A 53 -0.49 -0.59 -1.91
CA ASP A 53 0.91 -0.92 -2.15
C ASP A 53 1.51 -0.11 -3.30
N LYS A 54 0.78 0.03 -4.42
CA LYS A 54 1.22 0.88 -5.54
C LYS A 54 1.40 2.32 -5.10
N THR A 55 0.48 2.84 -4.29
CA THR A 55 0.55 4.21 -3.80
C THR A 55 1.76 4.41 -2.90
N MET A 56 1.96 3.50 -1.94
CA MET A 56 3.11 3.53 -1.03
C MET A 56 4.42 3.51 -1.79
N ARG A 57 4.55 2.65 -2.81
CA ARG A 57 5.77 2.57 -3.64
C ARG A 57 6.05 3.83 -4.45
N MET A 58 5.01 4.55 -4.86
CA MET A 58 5.17 5.79 -5.63
C MET A 58 5.50 7.00 -4.75
N HIS A 59 4.97 7.05 -3.53
CA HIS A 59 5.11 8.21 -2.64
C HIS A 59 6.29 8.08 -1.67
N ILE A 60 6.69 6.86 -1.29
CA ILE A 60 7.82 6.63 -0.41
C ILE A 60 9.01 6.14 -1.25
N ARG A 61 10.03 6.99 -1.37
CA ARG A 61 11.26 6.65 -2.10
C ARG A 61 12.03 5.46 -1.51
N ARG A 62 11.85 5.15 -0.22
CA ARG A 62 12.46 3.96 0.43
C ARG A 62 12.02 2.62 -0.19
N PHE A 63 10.87 2.56 -0.87
CA PHE A 63 10.43 1.37 -1.58
C PHE A 63 10.89 1.32 -3.05
N THR A 64 11.63 2.33 -3.50
CA THR A 64 12.16 2.41 -4.86
C THR A 64 13.65 2.05 -4.89
N ARG A 65 14.07 1.35 -5.94
CA ARG A 65 15.47 0.96 -6.16
C ARG A 65 16.27 2.14 -6.74
N LEU A 66 17.59 2.14 -6.54
CA LEU A 66 18.51 3.15 -7.10
C LEU A 66 18.18 4.57 -6.64
N THR A 67 17.95 4.73 -5.33
CA THR A 67 17.74 6.05 -4.73
C THR A 67 18.63 6.20 -3.50
N ASP A 68 19.01 7.45 -3.21
CA ASP A 68 19.84 7.79 -2.04
C ASP A 68 19.05 7.78 -0.72
N ALA A 69 17.76 7.44 -0.77
CA ALA A 69 16.89 7.28 0.40
C ALA A 69 17.15 5.95 1.13
N PHE A 70 18.43 5.63 1.35
CA PHE A 70 18.89 4.42 1.99
C PHE A 70 19.20 4.69 3.46
N SER A 71 18.40 4.12 4.36
CA SER A 71 18.72 4.06 5.78
C SER A 71 18.50 2.64 6.25
N GLN A 72 19.54 2.03 6.83
CA GLN A 72 19.51 0.64 7.30
C GLN A 72 18.74 0.45 8.60
N LYS A 73 18.47 1.53 9.33
CA LYS A 73 17.70 1.49 10.59
C LYS A 73 16.23 1.22 10.31
N VAL A 74 15.67 0.20 10.98
CA VAL A 74 14.27 -0.21 10.84
C VAL A 74 13.32 0.86 11.38
N GLU A 75 13.74 1.57 12.42
CA GLU A 75 12.97 2.64 13.06
C GLU A 75 12.69 3.76 12.04
N ASN A 76 13.69 4.13 11.25
CA ASN A 76 13.54 5.14 10.20
C ASN A 76 12.58 4.68 9.08
N HIS A 77 12.47 3.38 8.84
CA HIS A 77 11.48 2.84 7.92
C HIS A 77 10.07 2.99 8.51
N ALA A 78 9.89 2.64 9.78
CA ALA A 78 8.64 2.81 10.51
C ALA A 78 8.19 4.28 10.52
N HIS A 79 9.10 5.23 10.80
CA HIS A 79 8.79 6.66 10.76
C HIS A 79 8.35 7.14 9.37
N ALA A 80 9.01 6.68 8.30
CA ALA A 80 8.62 7.04 6.94
C ALA A 80 7.23 6.51 6.56
N VAL A 81 6.89 5.30 6.99
CA VAL A 81 5.55 4.72 6.79
C VAL A 81 4.51 5.48 7.61
N ALA A 82 4.80 5.82 8.87
CA ALA A 82 3.91 6.58 9.73
C ALA A 82 3.59 7.97 9.15
N LEU A 83 4.63 8.70 8.72
CA LEU A 83 4.47 10.01 8.06
C LEU A 83 3.64 9.90 6.78
N HIS A 84 3.90 8.87 5.96
CA HIS A 84 3.11 8.67 4.75
C HIS A 84 1.64 8.40 5.07
N MET A 85 1.36 7.57 6.08
CA MET A 85 0.00 7.19 6.44
C MET A 85 -0.79 8.38 7.02
N MET A 86 -0.13 9.22 7.84
CA MET A 86 -0.70 10.48 8.32
C MET A 86 -1.03 11.41 7.15
N TYR A 87 -0.07 11.68 6.28
CA TYR A 87 -0.28 12.55 5.12
C TYR A 87 -1.37 12.01 4.16
N TYR A 88 -1.34 10.71 3.84
CA TYR A 88 -2.26 10.09 2.89
C TYR A 88 -3.70 10.13 3.38
N ASN A 89 -3.93 9.97 4.69
CA ASN A 89 -5.26 9.86 5.28
C ASN A 89 -5.86 11.21 5.70
N PHE A 90 -5.05 12.14 6.24
CA PHE A 90 -5.57 13.37 6.85
C PHE A 90 -5.43 14.61 5.95
N VAL A 91 -4.36 14.71 5.16
CA VAL A 91 -4.03 15.92 4.38
C VAL A 91 -4.41 15.75 2.90
N ALA A 92 -4.13 14.59 2.31
CA ALA A 92 -4.27 14.40 0.87
C ALA A 92 -5.74 14.23 0.43
N VAL A 93 -6.24 15.20 -0.34
CA VAL A 93 -7.56 15.13 -0.99
C VAL A 93 -7.51 14.16 -2.18
N ARG A 94 -8.44 13.21 -2.21
CA ARG A 94 -8.53 12.22 -3.30
C ARG A 94 -9.48 12.69 -4.38
N SER A 95 -9.02 12.65 -5.63
CA SER A 95 -9.85 13.02 -6.80
C SER A 95 -11.20 12.31 -6.86
N LYS A 96 -11.30 11.04 -6.43
CA LYS A 96 -12.58 10.30 -6.44
C LYS A 96 -13.53 10.64 -5.28
N LEU A 97 -12.98 11.00 -4.11
CA LEU A 97 -13.78 11.26 -2.91
C LEU A 97 -14.04 12.75 -2.69
N HIS A 98 -13.25 13.61 -3.35
CA HIS A 98 -13.19 15.08 -3.15
C HIS A 98 -12.98 15.51 -1.68
N LYS A 99 -12.58 14.56 -0.82
CA LYS A 99 -12.32 14.71 0.61
C LYS A 99 -11.11 13.86 0.99
N SER A 100 -10.55 14.06 2.18
CA SER A 100 -9.51 13.17 2.71
C SER A 100 -10.12 11.81 3.11
N PRO A 101 -9.35 10.72 3.06
CA PRO A 101 -9.82 9.41 3.53
C PRO A 101 -10.32 9.42 4.98
N ALA A 102 -9.66 10.16 5.88
CA ALA A 102 -10.08 10.30 7.27
C ALA A 102 -11.44 10.98 7.40
N MET A 103 -11.72 12.00 6.58
CA MET A 103 -13.03 12.64 6.54
C MET A 103 -14.11 11.71 5.97
N ALA A 104 -13.79 10.95 4.92
CA ALA A 104 -14.73 9.99 4.35
C ALA A 104 -15.08 8.85 5.32
N ALA A 105 -14.15 8.49 6.21
CA ALA A 105 -14.36 7.51 7.27
C ALA A 105 -15.00 8.08 8.55
N GLY A 106 -15.21 9.40 8.63
CA GLY A 106 -15.76 10.07 9.82
C GLY A 106 -14.79 10.15 11.01
N VAL A 107 -13.50 10.00 10.76
CA VAL A 107 -12.45 10.08 11.80
C VAL A 107 -12.05 11.54 12.10
N SER A 108 -12.15 12.42 11.09
CA SER A 108 -11.85 13.86 11.22
C SER A 108 -12.95 14.67 10.56
N GLU A 109 -13.36 15.77 11.18
CA GLU A 109 -14.35 16.69 10.63
C GLU A 109 -13.72 17.76 9.71
N TRP A 110 -12.45 18.09 9.95
CA TRP A 110 -11.69 19.06 9.15
C TRP A 110 -10.58 18.40 8.34
N LEU A 111 -10.13 19.13 7.31
CA LEU A 111 -8.93 18.79 6.55
C LEU A 111 -7.70 19.24 7.33
N TRP A 112 -6.72 18.37 7.46
CA TRP A 112 -5.47 18.71 8.14
C TRP A 112 -4.50 19.37 7.16
N GLU A 113 -3.66 20.25 7.68
CA GLU A 113 -2.50 20.79 6.97
C GLU A 113 -1.22 20.06 7.38
N VAL A 114 -0.15 20.28 6.60
CA VAL A 114 1.17 19.72 6.94
C VAL A 114 1.69 20.31 8.26
N ALA A 115 1.33 21.56 8.57
CA ALA A 115 1.70 22.23 9.82
C ALA A 115 1.15 21.49 11.05
N ASP A 116 -0.08 20.98 10.99
CA ASP A 116 -0.70 20.23 12.09
C ASP A 116 0.05 18.93 12.38
N ILE A 117 0.57 18.27 11.34
CA ILE A 117 1.39 17.06 11.49
C ILE A 117 2.71 17.39 12.19
N VAL A 118 3.35 18.52 11.85
CA VAL A 118 4.61 18.94 12.49
C VAL A 118 4.37 19.30 13.96
N ALA A 119 3.28 20.02 14.26
CA ALA A 119 2.92 20.37 15.63
C ALA A 119 2.73 19.14 16.54
N LEU A 120 2.22 18.03 16.00
CA LEU A 120 2.11 16.76 16.74
C LEU A 120 3.45 16.10 17.08
N VAL A 121 4.51 16.38 16.31
CA VAL A 121 5.83 15.78 16.53
C VAL A 121 6.63 16.54 17.59
N GLU A 122 6.33 17.83 17.78
CA GLU A 122 7.00 18.70 18.77
C GLU A 122 6.31 18.69 20.15
N ALA A 123 5.09 18.14 20.25
CA ALA A 123 4.32 18.00 21.47
C ALA A 123 4.76 16.80 22.33
#